data_AF-A0A810E093-F1
#
_entry.id   AF-A0A810E093-F1
#
_cell.length_a   1.000
_cell.length_b   1.000
_cell.length_c   1.000
_cell.angle_alpha   90.00
_cell.angle_beta   90.00
_cell.angle_gamma   90.00
#
_symmetry.space_group_name_H-M   'P 1'
#
loop_
_entity.id
_entity.type
_entity.pdbx_description
1 polymer ?
#
loop_
_entity_poly.entity_id
_entity_poly.type
_entity_poly.pdbx_seq_one_letter_code
_entity_poly.pdbx_strand_id
1 'polypeptide(L)'
;MKLYRMSSRPHGTERLASFLEDCFVSIGWPGIGNLEHTDREELRERFAAVYGSKLLDPDEAAAGIELFVHNMRDGDYMLLTAPGDEYVYLGDLGDYFYDEQFDNEIEGLCHRRGVTWLSRIPQADLDTPLKSWLGGGAGVSVYHLPAVQAGLDRWLNPQPEPQISPAERVKVDTKTIEEALEILKSALRSEDPERRERAAAAILGYAGGQPLS
;
A
#
# COMPACT_ATOMS: atom_id res chain seq x y z
N MET A 1 12.44 -11.45 -10.12
CA MET A 1 11.53 -10.31 -9.95
C MET A 1 10.47 -10.38 -11.03
N LYS A 2 9.27 -10.78 -10.64
CA LYS A 2 8.05 -10.71 -11.44
C LYS A 2 7.32 -9.41 -11.12
N LEU A 3 6.35 -9.07 -11.96
CA LEU A 3 5.50 -7.90 -11.80
C LEU A 3 4.07 -8.36 -11.55
N TYR A 4 3.51 -7.95 -10.42
CA TYR A 4 2.15 -8.25 -10.03
C TYR A 4 1.30 -6.99 -10.02
N ARG A 5 -0.02 -7.15 -10.05
CA ARG A 5 -0.96 -6.08 -9.73
C ARG A 5 -1.89 -6.52 -8.61
N MET A 6 -2.42 -5.52 -7.91
CA MET A 6 -3.52 -5.69 -6.98
C MET A 6 -4.38 -4.42 -6.95
N SER A 7 -5.65 -4.60 -6.59
CA SER A 7 -6.54 -3.50 -6.25
C SER A 7 -6.32 -3.07 -4.79
N SER A 8 -6.42 -1.78 -4.52
CA SER A 8 -6.48 -1.19 -3.18
C SER A 8 -7.79 -1.48 -2.42
N ARG A 9 -8.68 -2.29 -3.00
CA ARG A 9 -9.97 -2.66 -2.42
C ARG A 9 -10.08 -4.14 -2.04
N PRO A 10 -9.34 -4.64 -1.04
CA PRO A 10 -9.67 -5.94 -0.47
C PRO A 10 -11.11 -5.90 0.04
N HIS A 11 -11.92 -6.90 -0.33
CA HIS A 11 -13.36 -6.97 -0.01
C HIS A 11 -14.18 -5.74 -0.40
N GLY A 12 -13.76 -5.01 -1.44
CA GLY A 12 -14.48 -3.83 -1.92
C GLY A 12 -14.29 -2.57 -1.08
N THR A 13 -13.51 -2.61 0.01
CA THR A 13 -13.25 -1.43 0.84
C THR A 13 -11.94 -0.77 0.47
N GLU A 14 -11.97 0.54 0.23
CA GLU A 14 -10.77 1.32 -0.11
C GLU A 14 -9.75 1.38 1.03
N ARG A 15 -8.52 0.94 0.77
CA ARG A 15 -7.41 0.83 1.73
C ARG A 15 -6.12 1.49 1.25
N LEU A 16 -6.14 2.21 0.12
CA LEU A 16 -4.94 2.85 -0.43
C LEU A 16 -4.16 3.66 0.61
N ALA A 17 -4.83 4.52 1.38
CA ALA A 17 -4.17 5.36 2.38
C ALA A 17 -3.39 4.53 3.41
N SER A 18 -4.03 3.54 4.02
CA SER A 18 -3.38 2.65 5.00
C SER A 18 -2.22 1.87 4.38
N PHE A 19 -2.37 1.37 3.15
CA PHE A 19 -1.30 0.64 2.48
C PHE A 19 -0.05 1.51 2.23
N LEU A 20 -0.25 2.79 1.90
CA LEU A 20 0.83 3.73 1.67
C LEU A 20 1.47 4.20 2.99
N GLU A 21 0.66 4.51 4.00
CA GLU A 21 1.12 5.03 5.29
C GLU A 21 1.84 3.97 6.14
N ASP A 22 1.30 2.75 6.17
CA ASP A 22 1.80 1.65 7.00
C ASP A 22 2.73 0.69 6.23
N CYS A 23 3.05 0.99 4.97
CA CYS A 23 4.00 0.25 4.14
C CYS A 23 3.70 -1.27 4.04
N PHE A 24 2.43 -1.61 3.83
CA PHE A 24 2.01 -2.99 3.58
C PHE A 24 0.90 -3.06 2.55
N VAL A 25 0.64 -4.26 2.05
CA VAL A 25 -0.54 -4.56 1.26
C VAL A 25 -1.22 -5.81 1.77
N SER A 26 -2.54 -5.89 1.61
CA SER A 26 -3.33 -7.06 1.98
C SER A 26 -4.28 -7.47 0.88
N ILE A 27 -4.41 -8.78 0.67
CA ILE A 27 -5.37 -9.36 -0.27
C ILE A 27 -6.77 -9.55 0.34
N GLY A 28 -6.88 -9.44 1.66
CA GLY A 28 -8.11 -9.75 2.38
C GLY A 28 -8.24 -11.22 2.72
N TRP A 29 -9.46 -11.73 2.62
CA TRP A 29 -9.96 -13.08 2.96
C TRP A 29 -9.81 -13.54 4.42
N PRO A 30 -10.49 -12.89 5.40
CA PRO A 30 -10.45 -13.35 6.78
C PRO A 30 -11.16 -14.70 7.01
N GLY A 31 -10.88 -15.37 8.11
CA GLY A 31 -11.56 -16.59 8.56
C GLY A 31 -11.00 -17.89 7.96
N ILE A 32 -9.97 -17.84 7.12
CA ILE A 32 -9.30 -19.02 6.53
C ILE A 32 -7.98 -19.38 7.23
N GLY A 33 -7.60 -18.60 8.26
CA GLY A 33 -6.41 -18.81 9.09
C GLY A 33 -5.10 -18.59 8.35
N ASN A 34 -3.97 -18.81 9.03
CA ASN A 34 -2.66 -18.65 8.40
C ASN A 34 -2.46 -19.67 7.27
N LEU A 35 -2.06 -19.16 6.09
CA LEU A 35 -1.84 -19.93 4.87
C LEU A 35 -0.36 -20.22 4.55
N GLU A 36 0.60 -19.71 5.32
CA GLU A 36 2.05 -19.78 5.02
C GLU A 36 2.56 -21.18 4.67
N HIS A 37 2.02 -22.22 5.31
CA HIS A 37 2.44 -23.61 5.15
C HIS A 37 1.33 -24.50 4.59
N THR A 38 0.27 -23.91 4.08
CA THR A 38 -0.82 -24.64 3.45
C THR A 38 -0.44 -25.01 2.02
N ASP A 39 -0.84 -26.21 1.59
CA ASP A 39 -0.76 -26.56 0.18
C ASP A 39 -1.99 -26.06 -0.59
N ARG A 40 -1.97 -26.27 -1.91
CA ARG A 40 -3.05 -25.82 -2.81
C ARG A 40 -4.40 -26.48 -2.52
N GLU A 41 -4.40 -27.76 -2.16
CA GLU A 41 -5.66 -28.48 -1.89
C GLU A 41 -6.26 -27.98 -0.58
N GLU A 42 -5.43 -27.88 0.47
CA GLU A 42 -5.84 -27.35 1.76
C GLU A 42 -6.35 -25.90 1.67
N LEU A 43 -5.66 -25.03 0.93
CA LEU A 43 -6.11 -23.65 0.72
C LEU A 43 -7.49 -23.61 0.07
N ARG A 44 -7.73 -24.43 -0.96
CA ARG A 44 -9.03 -24.50 -1.64
C ARG A 44 -10.12 -25.01 -0.73
N GLU A 45 -9.85 -26.04 0.06
CA GLU A 45 -10.81 -26.61 1.01
C GLU A 45 -11.20 -25.58 2.08
N ARG A 46 -10.22 -24.92 2.71
CA ARG A 46 -10.45 -23.86 3.71
C ARG A 46 -11.23 -22.69 3.11
N PHE A 47 -10.85 -22.26 1.91
CA PHE A 47 -11.52 -21.18 1.20
C PHE A 47 -12.97 -21.53 0.85
N ALA A 48 -13.21 -22.71 0.29
CA ALA A 48 -14.54 -23.18 -0.08
C ALA A 48 -15.46 -23.33 1.15
N ALA A 49 -14.91 -23.76 2.29
CA ALA A 49 -15.68 -23.88 3.53
C ALA A 49 -16.24 -22.52 4.03
N VAL A 50 -15.52 -21.42 3.80
CA VAL A 50 -15.92 -20.07 4.28
C VAL A 50 -16.66 -19.27 3.21
N TYR A 51 -16.24 -19.40 1.94
CA TYR A 51 -16.65 -18.52 0.84
C TYR A 51 -17.26 -19.25 -0.36
N GLY A 52 -17.25 -20.58 -0.41
CA GLY A 52 -17.63 -21.35 -1.60
C GLY A 52 -19.05 -21.09 -2.11
N SER A 53 -20.01 -20.78 -1.21
CA SER A 53 -21.38 -20.44 -1.59
C SER A 53 -21.64 -18.94 -1.77
N LYS A 54 -20.64 -18.09 -1.48
CA LYS A 54 -20.76 -16.61 -1.49
C LYS A 54 -20.25 -15.99 -2.78
N LEU A 55 -19.44 -16.72 -3.54
CA LEU A 55 -18.75 -16.22 -4.73
C LEU A 55 -19.29 -16.85 -6.01
N LEU A 56 -19.26 -16.07 -7.08
CA LEU A 56 -19.60 -16.55 -8.43
C LEU A 56 -18.51 -17.48 -8.98
N ASP A 57 -17.24 -17.18 -8.70
CA ASP A 57 -16.08 -17.97 -9.07
C ASP A 57 -15.10 -18.10 -7.88
N PRO A 58 -15.28 -19.11 -7.01
CA PRO A 58 -14.40 -19.32 -5.87
C PRO A 58 -13.02 -19.85 -6.28
N ASP A 59 -12.88 -20.49 -7.44
CA ASP A 59 -11.60 -21.03 -7.91
C ASP A 59 -10.68 -19.91 -8.39
N GLU A 60 -11.20 -18.91 -9.09
CA GLU A 60 -10.46 -17.70 -9.47
C GLU A 60 -9.96 -16.94 -8.23
N ALA A 61 -10.80 -16.79 -7.21
CA ALA A 61 -10.43 -16.14 -5.97
C ALA A 61 -9.33 -16.92 -5.22
N ALA A 62 -9.48 -18.24 -5.09
CA ALA A 62 -8.47 -19.11 -4.48
C ALA A 62 -7.13 -19.05 -5.23
N ALA A 63 -7.15 -18.99 -6.57
CA ALA A 63 -5.93 -18.83 -7.37
C ALA A 63 -5.25 -17.48 -7.12
N GLY A 64 -6.01 -16.40 -6.91
CA GLY A 64 -5.48 -15.10 -6.50
C GLY A 64 -4.80 -15.14 -5.12
N ILE A 65 -5.39 -15.86 -4.16
CA ILE A 65 -4.81 -16.07 -2.82
C ILE A 65 -3.52 -16.89 -2.94
N GLU A 66 -3.53 -17.99 -3.66
CA GLU A 66 -2.33 -18.79 -3.92
C GLU A 66 -1.23 -17.95 -4.56
N LEU A 67 -1.59 -17.09 -5.52
CA LEU A 67 -0.63 -16.20 -6.18
C LEU A 67 0.02 -15.23 -5.17
N PHE A 68 -0.78 -14.66 -4.25
CA PHE A 68 -0.29 -13.73 -3.24
C PHE A 68 0.51 -14.42 -2.13
N VAL A 69 0.05 -15.55 -1.61
CA VAL A 69 0.70 -16.23 -0.47
C VAL A 69 1.94 -17.00 -0.93
N HIS A 70 1.82 -17.81 -1.97
CA HIS A 70 2.83 -18.83 -2.30
C HIS A 70 3.72 -18.47 -3.49
N ASN A 71 3.21 -17.70 -4.45
CA ASN A 71 3.93 -17.43 -5.70
C ASN A 71 4.71 -16.13 -5.70
N MET A 72 4.20 -15.08 -5.05
CA MET A 72 4.95 -13.85 -4.80
C MET A 72 6.10 -14.12 -3.84
N ARG A 73 7.24 -13.46 -4.09
CA ARG A 73 8.44 -13.58 -3.27
C ARG A 73 8.94 -12.20 -2.87
N ASP A 74 9.75 -12.17 -1.82
CA ASP A 74 10.58 -11.01 -1.51
C ASP A 74 11.37 -10.57 -2.76
N GLY A 75 11.38 -9.27 -3.04
CA GLY A 75 11.97 -8.69 -4.24
C GLY A 75 11.10 -8.78 -5.51
N ASP A 76 9.85 -9.23 -5.45
CA ASP A 76 8.93 -9.08 -6.58
C ASP A 76 8.25 -7.70 -6.56
N TYR A 77 7.91 -7.17 -7.73
CA TYR A 77 7.28 -5.85 -7.83
C TYR A 77 5.76 -5.95 -7.82
N MET A 78 5.11 -4.98 -7.19
CA MET A 78 3.66 -4.83 -7.15
C MET A 78 3.23 -3.48 -7.71
N LEU A 79 2.22 -3.50 -8.57
CA LEU A 79 1.46 -2.33 -9.00
C LEU A 79 0.12 -2.31 -8.27
N LEU A 80 -0.07 -1.32 -7.39
CA LEU A 80 -1.33 -1.09 -6.72
C LEU A 80 -2.15 -0.05 -7.49
N THR A 81 -3.40 -0.38 -7.80
CA THR A 81 -4.34 0.54 -8.44
C THR A 81 -5.48 0.90 -7.51
N ALA A 82 -5.97 2.13 -7.61
CA ALA A 82 -7.15 2.59 -6.90
C ALA A 82 -8.21 3.11 -7.88
N PRO A 83 -9.49 2.72 -7.74
CA PRO A 83 -10.52 3.18 -8.66
C PRO A 83 -10.70 4.70 -8.61
N GLY A 84 -10.55 5.35 -9.77
CA GLY A 84 -10.64 6.80 -9.90
C GLY A 84 -9.35 7.56 -9.62
N ASP A 85 -8.27 6.87 -9.25
CA ASP A 85 -6.95 7.48 -9.10
C ASP A 85 -6.25 7.59 -10.45
N GLU A 86 -5.58 8.71 -10.68
CA GLU A 86 -4.78 8.94 -11.89
C GLU A 86 -3.39 8.31 -11.81
N TYR A 87 -3.03 7.75 -10.65
CA TYR A 87 -1.73 7.12 -10.40
C TYR A 87 -1.83 5.60 -10.19
N VAL A 88 -0.72 4.92 -10.46
CA VAL A 88 -0.45 3.53 -10.09
C VAL A 88 0.77 3.52 -9.19
N TYR A 89 0.70 2.80 -8.07
CA TYR A 89 1.77 2.78 -7.09
C TYR A 89 2.65 1.55 -7.28
N LEU A 90 3.94 1.76 -7.50
CA LEU A 90 4.93 0.72 -7.68
C LEU A 90 5.66 0.49 -6.37
N GLY A 91 5.65 -0.75 -5.89
CA GLY A 91 6.35 -1.16 -4.67
C GLY A 91 7.18 -2.42 -4.87
N ASP A 92 8.22 -2.56 -4.04
CA ASP A 92 8.99 -3.78 -3.86
C ASP A 92 8.40 -4.58 -2.70
N LEU A 93 8.04 -5.85 -2.95
CA LEU A 93 7.37 -6.70 -1.98
C LEU A 93 8.38 -7.37 -1.05
N GLY A 94 8.02 -7.43 0.23
CA GLY A 94 8.63 -8.31 1.21
C GLY A 94 7.92 -9.66 1.33
N ASP A 95 8.33 -10.40 2.36
CA ASP A 95 7.75 -11.70 2.70
C ASP A 95 6.27 -11.60 3.11
N TYR A 96 5.57 -12.71 2.92
CA TYR A 96 4.22 -12.89 3.41
C TYR A 96 4.23 -13.06 4.93
N PHE A 97 3.25 -12.48 5.60
CA PHE A 97 2.97 -12.75 7.00
C PHE A 97 1.46 -12.70 7.26
N TYR A 98 1.07 -13.38 8.33
CA TYR A 98 -0.31 -13.44 8.79
C TYR A 98 -0.46 -12.72 10.11
N ASP A 99 -1.43 -11.81 10.18
CA ASP A 99 -1.77 -11.09 11.40
C ASP A 99 -3.19 -11.46 11.88
N GLU A 100 -3.24 -12.36 12.86
CA GLU A 100 -4.49 -12.90 13.41
C GLU A 100 -5.37 -11.81 14.04
N GLN A 101 -4.80 -10.70 14.50
CA GLN A 101 -5.60 -9.60 15.08
C GLN A 101 -6.55 -8.98 14.05
N PHE A 102 -6.17 -9.04 12.78
CA PHE A 102 -6.93 -8.51 11.65
C PHE A 102 -7.72 -9.58 10.90
N ASP A 103 -7.80 -10.79 11.46
CA ASP A 103 -8.59 -11.90 10.93
C ASP A 103 -10.06 -11.78 11.36
N ASN A 104 -10.69 -10.69 10.90
CA ASN A 104 -12.05 -10.34 11.26
C ASN A 104 -12.77 -9.71 10.06
N GLU A 105 -14.10 -9.77 10.04
CA GLU A 105 -14.92 -9.27 8.93
C GLU A 105 -14.96 -7.72 8.83
N ILE A 106 -14.50 -7.00 9.86
CA ILE A 106 -14.55 -5.53 9.89
C ILE A 106 -13.37 -4.95 9.13
N GLU A 107 -12.16 -5.38 9.49
CA GLU A 107 -10.93 -4.94 8.85
C GLU A 107 -10.57 -5.85 7.68
N GLY A 108 -10.52 -7.16 7.95
CA GLY A 108 -10.24 -8.20 6.98
C GLY A 108 -8.88 -8.04 6.32
N LEU A 109 -7.84 -7.68 7.08
CA LEU A 109 -6.49 -7.39 6.57
C LEU A 109 -5.44 -8.38 7.09
N CYS A 110 -5.82 -9.60 7.44
CA CYS A 110 -4.94 -10.59 8.07
C CYS A 110 -3.81 -11.12 7.17
N HIS A 111 -4.05 -11.26 5.86
CA HIS A 111 -3.05 -11.75 4.90
C HIS A 111 -2.25 -10.58 4.32
N ARG A 112 -0.98 -10.43 4.70
CA ARG A 112 -0.17 -9.24 4.41
C ARG A 112 1.16 -9.55 3.75
N ARG A 113 1.68 -8.54 3.06
CA ARG A 113 3.08 -8.42 2.65
C ARG A 113 3.56 -7.01 2.96
N GLY A 114 4.76 -6.90 3.50
CA GLY A 114 5.44 -5.60 3.60
C GLY A 114 5.73 -5.06 2.21
N VAL A 115 5.72 -3.74 2.05
CA VAL A 115 6.02 -3.08 0.78
C VAL A 115 6.92 -1.89 0.99
N THR A 116 8.02 -1.84 0.23
CA THR A 116 8.79 -0.62 0.07
C THR A 116 8.28 0.11 -1.16
N TRP A 117 7.54 1.20 -0.97
CA TRP A 117 7.03 2.00 -2.07
C TRP A 117 8.16 2.72 -2.81
N LEU A 118 8.27 2.48 -4.11
CA LEU A 118 9.35 3.00 -4.96
C LEU A 118 8.93 4.29 -5.67
N SER A 119 7.71 4.30 -6.23
CA SER A 119 7.21 5.45 -6.98
C SER A 119 5.70 5.40 -7.20
N ARG A 120 5.14 6.55 -7.57
CA ARG A 120 3.81 6.65 -8.17
C ARG A 120 3.94 7.00 -9.64
N ILE A 121 3.22 6.29 -10.49
CA ILE A 121 3.31 6.39 -11.94
C ILE A 121 1.99 6.99 -12.45
N PRO A 122 2.01 8.16 -13.12
CA PRO A 122 0.81 8.65 -13.80
C PRO A 122 0.32 7.59 -14.77
N GLN A 123 -0.97 7.24 -14.71
CA GLN A 123 -1.54 6.26 -15.62
C GLN A 123 -1.27 6.63 -17.07
N ALA A 124 -1.29 7.92 -17.41
CA ALA A 124 -0.98 8.43 -18.75
C ALA A 124 0.39 7.96 -19.29
N ASP A 125 1.38 7.75 -18.42
CA ASP A 125 2.76 7.41 -18.80
C ASP A 125 3.01 5.91 -18.99
N LEU A 126 2.04 5.06 -18.61
CA LEU A 126 2.13 3.62 -18.81
C LEU A 126 1.89 3.23 -20.28
N ASP A 127 2.58 2.20 -20.75
CA ASP A 127 2.38 1.69 -22.10
C ASP A 127 0.99 1.03 -22.24
N THR A 128 0.43 1.08 -23.46
CA THR A 128 -0.91 0.56 -23.77
C THR A 128 -1.15 -0.89 -23.33
N PRO A 129 -0.21 -1.84 -23.53
CA PRO A 129 -0.40 -3.21 -23.06
C PRO A 129 -0.51 -3.32 -21.53
N LEU A 130 0.28 -2.53 -20.80
CA LEU A 130 0.28 -2.53 -19.34
C LEU A 130 -0.99 -1.89 -18.80
N LYS A 131 -1.44 -0.77 -19.39
CA LYS A 131 -2.75 -0.14 -19.09
C LYS A 131 -3.91 -1.12 -19.28
N SER A 132 -3.93 -1.81 -20.42
CA SER A 132 -4.97 -2.79 -20.73
C SER A 132 -4.99 -3.92 -19.70
N TRP A 133 -3.82 -4.46 -19.37
CA TRP A 133 -3.70 -5.49 -18.33
C TRP A 133 -4.13 -4.99 -16.96
N LEU A 134 -3.77 -3.77 -16.55
CA LEU A 134 -4.21 -3.18 -15.28
C LEU A 134 -5.72 -2.94 -15.23
N GLY A 135 -6.35 -2.61 -16.36
CA GLY A 135 -7.79 -2.38 -16.47
C GLY A 135 -8.65 -3.65 -16.55
N GLY A 136 -8.08 -4.81 -16.89
CA GLY A 136 -8.80 -6.08 -17.03
C GLY A 136 -9.16 -6.73 -15.69
N GLY A 137 -9.77 -5.96 -14.79
CA GLY A 137 -9.93 -6.24 -13.36
C GLY A 137 -10.21 -7.70 -12.99
N ALA A 138 -9.38 -8.21 -12.09
CA ALA A 138 -9.66 -9.35 -11.21
C ALA A 138 -8.46 -9.47 -10.26
N GLY A 139 -8.77 -9.44 -8.95
CA GLY A 139 -7.89 -9.72 -7.82
C GLY A 139 -6.40 -9.42 -8.01
N VAL A 140 -5.59 -10.41 -7.67
CA VAL A 140 -4.14 -10.40 -7.86
C VAL A 140 -3.83 -11.11 -9.16
N SER A 141 -2.99 -10.51 -10.00
CA SER A 141 -2.49 -11.19 -11.21
C SER A 141 -1.04 -10.85 -11.48
N VAL A 142 -0.40 -11.67 -12.31
CA VAL A 142 1.00 -11.51 -12.72
C VAL A 142 1.07 -11.05 -14.17
N TYR A 143 1.97 -10.12 -14.47
CA TYR A 143 2.24 -9.69 -15.81
C TYR A 143 3.24 -10.64 -16.48
N HIS A 144 3.06 -10.87 -17.77
CA HIS A 144 3.86 -11.83 -18.52
C HIS A 144 5.32 -11.39 -18.74
N LEU A 145 5.62 -10.09 -18.63
CA LEU A 145 6.97 -9.54 -18.76
C LEU A 145 7.53 -9.07 -17.41
N PRO A 146 8.85 -9.17 -17.20
CA PRO A 146 9.54 -8.50 -16.10
C PRO A 146 9.36 -6.97 -16.14
N ALA A 147 9.45 -6.31 -14.97
CA ALA A 147 9.22 -4.87 -14.84
C ALA A 147 10.05 -4.00 -15.82
N VAL A 148 11.35 -4.29 -15.98
CA VAL A 148 12.22 -3.57 -16.93
C VAL A 148 11.72 -3.70 -18.38
N GLN A 149 11.28 -4.90 -18.78
CA GLN A 149 10.76 -5.15 -20.13
C GLN A 149 9.34 -4.60 -20.31
N ALA A 150 8.60 -4.39 -19.22
CA ALA A 150 7.32 -3.70 -19.19
C ALA A 150 7.47 -2.16 -19.24
N GLY A 151 8.68 -1.64 -19.46
CA GLY A 151 8.96 -0.21 -19.55
C GLY A 151 9.03 0.50 -18.20
N LEU A 152 9.16 -0.24 -17.09
CA LEU A 152 9.14 0.32 -15.74
C LEU A 152 10.51 0.76 -15.21
N ASP A 153 11.58 0.60 -16.00
CA ASP A 153 12.97 0.82 -15.63
C ASP A 153 13.23 2.19 -14.97
N ARG A 154 12.64 3.26 -15.52
CA ARG A 154 12.77 4.63 -15.00
C ARG A 154 12.10 4.87 -13.63
N TRP A 155 11.23 3.96 -13.19
CA TRP A 155 10.49 4.04 -11.93
C TRP A 155 10.94 3.02 -10.87
N LEU A 156 11.70 1.99 -11.29
CA LEU A 156 12.30 0.99 -10.40
C LEU A 156 13.44 1.57 -9.57
N ASN A 157 14.25 2.42 -10.21
CA ASN A 157 15.21 3.27 -9.52
C ASN A 157 14.64 4.67 -9.57
N PRO A 158 13.79 5.07 -8.60
CA PRO A 158 13.53 6.48 -8.44
C PRO A 158 14.92 7.13 -8.32
N GLN A 159 15.32 7.90 -9.34
CA GLN A 159 16.16 9.05 -9.07
C GLN A 159 15.47 9.72 -7.89
N PRO A 160 16.18 10.09 -6.81
CA PRO A 160 15.55 10.80 -5.71
C PRO A 160 14.66 11.83 -6.38
N GLU A 161 13.33 11.72 -6.21
CA GLU A 161 12.38 12.69 -6.73
C GLU A 161 13.08 14.03 -6.51
N PRO A 162 13.20 14.92 -7.51
CA PRO A 162 13.88 16.18 -7.29
C PRO A 162 13.32 16.69 -5.99
N GLN A 163 14.14 16.61 -4.93
CA GLN A 163 13.70 16.94 -3.59
C GLN A 163 13.15 18.31 -3.85
N ILE A 164 11.83 18.52 -3.66
CA ILE A 164 11.22 19.82 -3.88
C ILE A 164 12.23 20.75 -3.27
N SER A 165 12.93 21.48 -4.14
CA SER A 165 14.13 22.16 -3.66
C SER A 165 13.61 23.02 -2.52
N PRO A 166 14.38 23.28 -1.47
CA PRO A 166 13.92 24.21 -0.43
C PRO A 166 13.38 25.55 -1.01
N ALA A 167 13.67 25.83 -2.29
CA ALA A 167 13.12 26.93 -3.09
C ALA A 167 11.69 26.75 -3.63
N GLU A 168 11.13 25.53 -3.75
CA GLU A 168 9.73 25.27 -4.17
C GLU A 168 8.79 24.86 -3.03
N ARG A 169 9.30 24.76 -1.79
CA ARG A 169 8.40 24.94 -0.64
C ARG A 169 7.73 26.29 -0.87
N VAL A 170 6.39 26.33 -0.89
CA VAL A 170 5.66 27.58 -0.69
C VAL A 170 6.38 28.26 0.47
N LYS A 171 7.03 29.39 0.21
CA LYS A 171 7.72 30.13 1.26
C LYS A 171 6.63 30.65 2.17
N VAL A 172 6.27 29.84 3.15
CA VAL A 172 5.44 30.25 4.28
C VAL A 172 6.24 31.35 4.95
N ASP A 173 5.71 32.56 4.90
CA ASP A 173 6.36 33.70 5.49
C ASP A 173 6.53 33.48 7.01
N THR A 174 7.53 34.12 7.59
CA THR A 174 7.86 33.95 9.00
C THR A 174 6.67 34.20 9.92
N LYS A 175 5.77 35.11 9.55
CA LYS A 175 4.59 35.43 10.34
C LYS A 175 3.59 34.27 10.35
N THR A 176 3.36 33.63 9.22
CA THR A 176 2.53 32.41 9.17
C THR A 176 3.13 31.25 9.98
N ILE A 177 4.47 31.13 10.02
CA ILE A 177 5.15 30.13 10.88
C ILE A 177 4.96 30.48 12.36
N GLU A 178 5.10 31.74 12.74
CA GLU A 178 4.87 32.21 14.11
C GLU A 178 3.43 31.95 14.55
N GLU A 179 2.44 32.23 13.70
CA GLU A 179 1.02 31.96 13.97
C GLU A 179 0.76 30.46 14.19
N ALA A 180 1.34 29.59 13.36
CA ALA A 180 1.23 28.15 13.54
C ALA A 180 1.90 27.66 14.84
N LEU A 181 3.06 28.20 15.20
CA LEU A 181 3.75 27.88 16.46
C LEU A 181 2.94 28.32 17.67
N GLU A 182 2.28 29.47 17.65
CA GLU A 182 1.41 29.92 18.74
C GLU A 182 0.19 29.00 18.91
N ILE A 183 -0.40 28.53 17.82
CA ILE A 183 -1.48 27.54 17.87
C ILE A 183 -1.01 26.24 18.53
N LEU A 184 0.17 25.74 18.16
CA LEU A 184 0.75 24.53 18.73
C LEU A 184 1.10 24.71 20.22
N LYS A 185 1.67 25.85 20.60
CA LYS A 185 1.96 26.19 22.01
C LYS A 185 0.69 26.27 22.86
N SER A 186 -0.40 26.80 22.30
CA SER A 186 -1.71 26.78 22.96
C SER A 186 -2.24 25.36 23.12
N ALA A 187 -2.10 24.53 22.07
CA ALA A 187 -2.54 23.14 22.08
C ALA A 187 -1.79 22.26 23.11
N LEU A 188 -0.53 22.57 23.45
CA LEU A 188 0.20 21.91 24.54
C LEU A 188 -0.49 22.06 25.91
N ARG A 189 -1.32 23.09 26.09
CA ARG A 189 -2.07 23.34 27.32
C ARG A 189 -3.52 22.85 27.25
N SER A 190 -3.89 22.13 26.19
CA SER A 190 -5.24 21.57 26.05
C SER A 190 -5.51 20.51 27.11
N GLU A 191 -6.76 20.35 27.54
CA GLU A 191 -7.17 19.27 28.44
C GLU A 191 -7.22 17.91 27.73
N ASP A 192 -7.33 17.91 26.40
CA ASP A 192 -7.31 16.73 25.54
C ASP A 192 -5.89 16.14 25.39
N PRO A 193 -5.63 14.91 25.89
CA PRO A 193 -4.33 14.25 25.81
C PRO A 193 -3.82 14.03 24.39
N GLU A 194 -4.67 13.61 23.45
CA GLU A 194 -4.26 13.34 22.07
C GLU A 194 -3.88 14.65 21.36
N ARG A 195 -4.61 15.72 21.66
CA ARG A 195 -4.31 17.05 21.13
C ARG A 195 -2.97 17.58 21.66
N ARG A 196 -2.66 17.34 22.95
CA ARG A 196 -1.36 17.72 23.52
C ARG A 196 -0.21 16.93 22.90
N GLU A 197 -0.37 15.62 22.73
CA GLU A 197 0.67 14.74 22.17
C GLU A 197 1.01 15.11 20.72
N ARG A 198 -0.03 15.31 19.89
CA ARG A 198 0.16 15.78 18.50
C ARG A 198 0.85 17.14 18.43
N ALA A 199 0.51 18.06 19.34
CA ALA A 199 1.17 19.36 19.40
C ALA A 199 2.65 19.25 19.79
N ALA A 200 2.99 18.38 20.74
CA ALA A 200 4.36 18.12 21.16
C ALA A 200 5.19 17.49 20.02
N ALA A 201 4.66 16.47 19.35
CA ALA A 201 5.32 15.83 18.22
C ALA A 201 5.60 16.82 17.07
N ALA A 202 4.62 17.67 16.74
CA ALA A 202 4.76 18.68 15.69
C ALA A 202 5.87 19.72 16.01
N ILE A 203 5.96 20.19 17.26
CA ILE A 203 6.99 21.15 17.69
C ILE A 203 8.38 20.50 17.65
N LEU A 204 8.51 19.26 18.13
CA LEU A 204 9.79 18.53 18.09
C LEU A 204 10.25 18.26 16.66
N GLY A 205 9.33 17.90 15.77
CA GLY A 205 9.63 17.74 14.34
C GLY A 205 10.11 19.03 13.68
N TYR A 206 9.52 20.17 14.04
CA TYR A 206 9.98 21.49 13.58
C TYR A 206 11.39 21.83 14.09
N ALA A 207 11.66 21.59 15.37
CA ALA A 207 12.97 21.87 15.98
C ALA A 207 14.08 20.94 15.48
N GLY A 208 13.78 19.65 15.25
CA GLY A 208 14.73 18.67 14.72
C GLY A 208 15.09 18.86 13.24
N GLY A 209 14.28 19.64 12.50
CA GLY A 209 14.53 19.98 11.10
C GLY A 209 15.32 21.28 10.87
N GLN A 210 15.65 22.04 11.92
CA GLN A 210 16.54 23.20 11.79
C GLN A 210 18.01 22.78 11.92
N PRO A 211 18.87 23.10 10.94
CA PRO A 211 20.31 22.93 11.13
C PRO A 211 20.76 23.83 12.28
N LEU A 212 21.47 23.25 13.24
CA LEU A 212 22.15 23.98 14.31
C LEU A 212 23.07 25.03 13.66
N SER A 213 22.82 26.30 13.98
CA SER A 213 23.63 27.44 13.54
C SER A 213 24.95 27.46 14.28
#